data_AF-A0A354IX04-F1
#
_entry.id   AF-A0A354IX04-F1
#
_cell.length_a   1.000
_cell.length_b   1.000
_cell.length_c   1.000
_cell.angle_alpha   90.00
_cell.angle_beta   90.00
_cell.angle_gamma   90.00
#
_symmetry.space_group_name_H-M   'P 1'
#
loop_
_entity.id
_entity.type
_entity.pdbx_description
1 polymer ?
#
loop_
_entity_poly.entity_id
_entity_poly.type
_entity_poly.pdbx_seq_one_letter_code
_entity_poly.pdbx_strand_id
1 'polypeptide(L)'
;MSARALFPALALLAALAGCATSPVPPGTQVPAERLAASVVPGTTTRAELLATLGATKTVVFDSGYEAWLYQSPAGNGRFTEFVILLNPQGVVAKTRQGPTSTPAP
;
A
#
# COMPACT_ATOMS: atom_id res chain seq x y z
N MET A 1 -18.20 3.54 -52.42
CA MET A 1 -18.23 3.92 -51.00
C MET A 1 -17.42 2.88 -50.22
N SER A 2 -16.23 3.27 -49.80
CA SER A 2 -15.14 2.38 -49.41
C SER A 2 -15.19 2.04 -47.91
N ALA A 3 -15.78 0.88 -47.59
CA ALA A 3 -15.69 0.28 -46.26
C ALA A 3 -14.36 -0.50 -46.13
N ARG A 4 -13.24 0.21 -45.99
CA ARG A 4 -11.92 -0.46 -45.97
C ARG A 4 -10.82 0.25 -45.16
N ALA A 5 -11.21 1.09 -44.21
CA ALA A 5 -10.26 1.86 -43.39
C ALA A 5 -10.52 1.82 -41.87
N LEU A 6 -11.39 0.91 -41.38
CA LEU A 6 -11.76 0.84 -39.96
C LEU A 6 -10.96 -0.19 -39.14
N PHE A 7 -10.16 -1.05 -39.78
CA PHE A 7 -9.47 -2.15 -39.10
C PHE A 7 -8.13 -1.83 -38.39
N PRO A 8 -7.28 -0.86 -38.82
CA PRO A 8 -5.98 -0.70 -38.16
C PRO A 8 -6.07 0.08 -36.84
N ALA A 9 -7.16 0.85 -36.62
CA ALA A 9 -7.34 1.65 -35.42
C ALA A 9 -7.73 0.82 -34.20
N LEU A 10 -8.48 -0.27 -34.38
CA LEU A 10 -8.96 -1.11 -33.28
C LEU A 10 -7.86 -1.99 -32.67
N ALA A 11 -6.89 -2.43 -33.49
CA ALA A 11 -5.77 -3.25 -33.03
C ALA A 11 -4.77 -2.48 -32.17
N LEU A 12 -4.63 -1.16 -32.37
CA LEU A 12 -3.71 -0.32 -31.62
C LEU A 12 -4.22 0.01 -30.20
N LEU A 13 -5.54 0.06 -30.00
CA LEU A 13 -6.17 0.27 -28.68
C LEU A 13 -6.10 -0.97 -27.78
N ALA A 14 -6.00 -2.18 -28.35
CA ALA A 14 -5.87 -3.42 -27.59
C ALA A 14 -4.46 -3.64 -26.99
N ALA A 15 -3.43 -2.96 -27.51
CA ALA A 15 -2.06 -3.09 -27.04
C ALA A 15 -1.76 -2.31 -25.74
N LEU A 16 -2.65 -1.42 -25.30
CA LEU A 16 -2.48 -0.68 -24.04
C LEU A 16 -3.17 -1.33 -22.82
N ALA A 17 -3.85 -2.47 -22.99
CA ALA A 17 -4.54 -3.16 -21.90
C ALA A 17 -3.64 -4.08 -21.04
N GLY A 18 -2.32 -3.93 -21.15
CA GLY A 18 -1.34 -4.77 -20.44
C GLY A 18 -0.39 -3.93 -19.58
N CYS A 19 -0.84 -3.48 -18.41
CA CYS A 19 0.07 -3.02 -17.37
C CYS A 19 -0.41 -3.48 -15.99
N ALA A 20 0.46 -4.26 -15.33
CA ALA A 20 0.49 -4.58 -13.90
C ALA A 20 -0.59 -5.54 -13.34
N THR A 21 -0.66 -6.77 -13.87
CA THR A 21 -0.91 -7.93 -12.99
C THR A 21 0.39 -8.18 -12.21
N SER A 22 0.62 -7.40 -11.17
CA SER A 22 1.57 -7.76 -10.12
C SER A 22 0.77 -8.42 -9.00
N PRO A 23 1.29 -9.48 -8.36
CA PRO A 23 0.63 -10.06 -7.18
C PRO A 23 0.36 -8.93 -6.19
N VAL A 24 -0.91 -8.79 -5.78
CA VAL A 24 -1.30 -7.71 -4.88
C VAL A 24 -0.53 -7.93 -3.57
N PRO A 25 0.33 -6.98 -3.15
CA PRO A 25 1.05 -7.15 -1.92
C PRO A 25 0.05 -7.21 -0.74
N PRO A 26 0.37 -7.93 0.35
CA PRO A 26 -0.55 -8.08 1.49
C PRO A 26 -0.96 -6.76 2.19
N GLY A 27 -0.32 -5.64 1.86
CA GLY A 27 -0.64 -4.30 2.34
C GLY A 27 -0.20 -3.21 1.37
N THR A 28 -0.53 -1.95 1.69
CA THR A 28 -0.19 -0.80 0.86
C THR A 28 1.33 -0.60 0.82
N GLN A 29 1.89 -0.51 -0.39
CA GLN A 29 3.32 -0.30 -0.61
C GLN A 29 3.67 1.18 -0.46
N VAL A 30 4.58 1.47 0.46
CA VAL A 30 5.05 2.82 0.79
C VAL A 30 6.57 2.78 0.95
N PRO A 31 7.33 3.73 0.36
CA PRO A 31 8.77 3.82 0.58
C PRO A 31 9.13 3.93 2.07
N ALA A 32 10.17 3.21 2.52
CA ALA A 32 10.61 3.19 3.91
C ALA A 32 10.89 4.60 4.47
N GLU A 33 11.47 5.46 3.64
CA GLU A 33 11.84 6.82 4.01
C GLU A 33 10.59 7.66 4.30
N ARG A 34 9.51 7.43 3.53
CA ARG A 34 8.22 8.10 3.76
C ARG A 34 7.57 7.62 5.04
N LEU A 35 7.62 6.32 5.34
CA LEU A 35 7.12 5.76 6.60
C LEU A 35 7.87 6.35 7.80
N ALA A 36 9.20 6.40 7.75
CA ALA A 36 10.03 6.97 8.81
C ALA A 36 9.79 8.47 9.01
N ALA A 37 9.58 9.23 7.94
CA ALA A 37 9.36 10.67 8.01
C ALA A 37 7.94 11.06 8.47
N SER A 38 6.94 10.22 8.22
CA SER A 38 5.52 10.59 8.39
C SER A 38 4.88 10.04 9.67
N VAL A 39 5.52 9.09 10.35
CA VAL A 39 4.91 8.34 11.46
C VAL A 39 5.68 8.58 12.75
N VAL A 40 5.12 9.43 13.62
CA VAL A 40 5.68 9.79 14.93
C VAL A 40 4.72 9.35 16.04
N PRO A 41 5.11 8.37 16.88
CA PRO A 41 4.30 7.98 18.03
C PRO A 41 3.95 9.15 18.96
N GLY A 42 2.72 9.15 19.46
CA GLY A 42 2.14 10.19 20.32
C GLY A 42 1.67 11.44 19.58
N THR A 43 1.99 11.59 18.29
CA THR A 43 1.68 12.80 17.51
C THR A 43 0.81 12.48 16.30
N THR A 44 1.27 11.56 15.45
CA THR A 44 0.59 11.28 14.18
C THR A 44 -0.79 10.68 14.44
N THR A 45 -1.79 11.19 13.73
CA THR A 45 -3.19 10.79 13.83
C THR A 45 -3.62 9.89 12.68
N ARG A 46 -4.74 9.18 12.85
CA ARG A 46 -5.41 8.41 11.80
C ARG A 46 -5.63 9.22 10.53
N ALA A 47 -6.13 10.46 10.67
CA ALA A 47 -6.45 11.30 9.53
C ALA A 47 -5.19 11.66 8.73
N GLU A 48 -4.10 11.98 9.42
CA GLU A 48 -2.81 12.27 8.77
C GLU A 48 -2.22 11.03 8.10
N LEU A 49 -2.33 9.85 8.73
CA LEU A 49 -1.90 8.60 8.10
C LEU A 49 -2.68 8.33 6.80
N LEU A 50 -4.00 8.49 6.81
CA LEU A 50 -4.83 8.30 5.62
C LEU A 50 -4.49 9.32 4.54
N ALA A 51 -4.29 10.58 4.92
CA ALA A 51 -3.94 11.64 3.97
C ALA A 51 -2.55 11.44 3.35
N THR A 52 -1.59 10.94 4.12
CA THR A 52 -0.18 10.87 3.71
C THR A 52 0.20 9.53 3.08
N LEU A 53 -0.34 8.43 3.63
CA LEU A 53 0.04 7.06 3.28
C LEU A 53 -1.08 6.28 2.58
N GLY A 54 -2.32 6.78 2.65
CA GLY A 54 -3.50 6.12 2.10
C GLY A 54 -4.09 5.06 3.02
N ALA A 55 -5.21 4.47 2.60
CA ALA A 55 -5.80 3.34 3.31
C ALA A 55 -4.90 2.10 3.20
N THR A 56 -4.97 1.22 4.20
CA THR A 56 -4.23 -0.05 4.18
C THR A 56 -4.98 -1.15 4.94
N LYS A 57 -4.41 -2.37 4.92
CA LYS A 57 -4.91 -3.49 5.71
C LYS A 57 -4.90 -3.13 7.20
N THR A 58 -6.08 -3.24 7.79
CA THR A 58 -6.35 -2.81 9.16
C THR A 58 -6.99 -3.96 9.95
N VAL A 59 -6.54 -4.14 11.18
CA VAL A 59 -7.17 -5.01 12.18
C VAL A 59 -7.61 -4.13 13.34
N VAL A 60 -8.90 -4.15 13.67
CA VAL A 60 -9.47 -3.43 14.82
C VAL A 60 -9.64 -4.42 15.95
N PHE A 61 -9.21 -4.06 17.16
CA PHE A 61 -9.37 -4.85 18.37
C PHE A 61 -10.58 -4.35 19.18
N ASP A 62 -11.20 -5.23 19.97
CA ASP A 62 -12.33 -4.87 20.84
C ASP A 62 -11.98 -3.78 21.88
N SER A 63 -10.68 -3.62 22.18
CA SER A 63 -10.16 -2.55 23.04
C SER A 63 -10.18 -1.16 22.40
N GLY A 64 -10.56 -1.06 21.11
CA GLY A 64 -10.53 0.16 20.32
C GLY A 64 -9.17 0.49 19.71
N TYR A 65 -8.13 -0.32 19.99
CA TYR A 65 -6.86 -0.22 19.28
C TYR A 65 -6.99 -0.69 17.83
N GLU A 66 -6.11 -0.20 16.97
CA GLU A 66 -6.04 -0.63 15.58
C GLU A 66 -4.60 -0.92 15.15
N ALA A 67 -4.38 -2.06 14.50
CA ALA A 67 -3.12 -2.39 13.86
C ALA A 67 -3.24 -2.20 12.35
N TRP A 68 -2.41 -1.32 11.81
CA TRP A 68 -2.38 -0.96 10.39
C TRP A 68 -1.07 -1.46 9.79
N LEU A 69 -1.15 -2.19 8.68
CA LEU A 69 0.02 -2.79 8.02
C LEU A 69 0.38 -2.03 6.75
N TYR A 70 1.55 -1.42 6.70
CA TYR A 70 2.18 -0.97 5.46
C TYR A 70 3.34 -1.89 5.10
N GLN A 71 3.76 -1.83 3.84
CA GLN A 71 4.91 -2.59 3.35
C GLN A 71 5.86 -1.66 2.63
N SER A 72 7.16 -1.84 2.84
CA SER A 72 8.18 -1.13 2.05
C SER A 72 8.92 -2.11 1.14
N PRO A 73 9.13 -1.76 -0.14
CA PRO A 73 10.00 -2.53 -1.02
C PRO A 73 11.40 -2.70 -0.41
N ALA A 74 11.96 -3.90 -0.52
CA ALA A 74 13.32 -4.25 -0.08
C ALA A 74 14.19 -4.81 -1.23
N GLY A 75 13.75 -4.62 -2.47
CA GLY A 75 14.39 -5.15 -3.68
C GLY A 75 14.07 -6.62 -3.97
N ASN A 76 14.31 -7.06 -5.20
CA ASN A 76 14.13 -8.46 -5.65
C ASN A 76 12.75 -9.05 -5.33
N GLY A 77 11.69 -8.24 -5.44
CA GLY A 77 10.32 -8.64 -5.11
C GLY A 77 10.04 -8.84 -3.62
N ARG A 78 11.01 -8.55 -2.74
CA ARG A 78 10.88 -8.65 -1.28
C ARG A 78 10.37 -7.34 -0.68
N PHE A 79 9.83 -7.42 0.52
CA PHE A 79 9.34 -6.27 1.26
C PHE A 79 9.59 -6.41 2.77
N THR A 80 9.63 -5.30 3.49
CA THR A 80 9.54 -5.28 4.96
C THR A 80 8.13 -4.85 5.37
N GLU A 81 7.64 -5.43 6.46
CA GLU A 81 6.37 -5.01 7.05
C GLU A 81 6.59 -3.84 8.01
N PHE A 82 5.71 -2.86 7.99
CA PHE A 82 5.69 -1.74 8.91
C PHE A 82 4.31 -1.65 9.56
N VAL A 83 4.23 -2.07 10.81
CA VAL A 83 2.98 -2.12 11.58
C VAL A 83 2.88 -0.86 12.44
N ILE A 84 1.77 -0.16 12.32
CA ILE A 84 1.42 1.01 13.12
C ILE A 84 0.27 0.60 14.04
N LEU A 85 0.45 0.82 15.35
CA LEU A 85 -0.59 0.62 16.34
C LEU A 85 -1.18 1.98 16.71
N LEU A 86 -2.47 2.18 16.46
CA LEU A 86 -3.22 3.34 16.91
C LEU A 86 -3.94 3.01 18.22
N ASN A 87 -3.98 3.98 19.13
CA ASN A 87 -4.82 3.90 20.33
C ASN A 87 -6.29 4.21 20.00
N PRO A 88 -7.23 4.04 20.96
CA PRO A 88 -8.65 4.32 20.75
C PRO A 88 -8.96 5.78 20.37
N GLN A 89 -8.05 6.71 20.64
CA GLN A 89 -8.17 8.11 20.24
C GLN A 89 -7.73 8.35 18.78
N GLY A 90 -7.27 7.32 18.09
CA GLY A 90 -6.79 7.41 16.71
C GLY A 90 -5.42 8.06 16.60
N VAL A 91 -4.59 8.01 17.64
CA VAL A 91 -3.20 8.50 17.63
C VAL A 91 -2.24 7.31 17.62
N VAL A 92 -1.13 7.42 16.88
CA VAL A 92 -0.10 6.37 16.84
C VAL A 92 0.46 6.16 18.24
N ALA A 93 0.26 4.96 18.78
CA ALA A 93 0.80 4.54 20.06
C ALA A 93 2.19 3.92 19.90
N LYS A 94 2.37 3.06 18.89
CA LYS A 94 3.62 2.33 18.64
C LYS A 94 3.81 2.04 17.15
N THR A 95 5.05 1.84 16.74
CA THR A 95 5.40 1.28 15.43
C THR A 95 6.28 0.06 15.60
N ARG A 96 6.25 -0.83 14.62
CA ARG A 96 7.13 -2.00 14.54
C ARG A 96 7.50 -2.28 13.10
N GLN A 97 8.80 -2.47 12.84
CA GLN A 97 9.28 -3.02 11.58
C GLN A 97 9.46 -4.54 11.72
N GLY A 98 8.88 -5.29 10.79
CA GLY A 98 9.06 -6.73 10.66
C GLY A 98 10.33 -7.10 9.89
N PRO A 99 10.68 -8.40 9.84
CA PRO A 99 11.76 -8.89 8.98
C PRO A 99 11.41 -8.70 7.50
N THR A 100 12.42 -8.78 6.63
CA THR A 100 12.22 -8.78 5.18
C THR A 100 11.62 -10.10 4.71
N SER A 101 10.41 -10.02 4.17
CA SER A 101 9.61 -11.14 3.68
C SER A 101 9.57 -11.20 2.15
N THR A 102 9.26 -12.38 1.63
CA THR A 102 8.93 -12.60 0.21
C THR A 102 7.40 -12.78 0.11
N PRO A 103 6.74 -12.30 -0.97
CA PRO A 103 5.33 -12.57 -1.19
C PRO A 103 5.05 -14.07 -1.17
N ALA A 104 3.89 -14.46 -0.64
CA ALA A 104 3.42 -15.83 -0.81
C ALA A 104 3.28 -16.14 -2.31
N PRO A 105 3.65 -17.35 -2.76
CA PRO A 105 3.53 -17.76 -4.16
C PRO A 105 2.09 -17.78 -4.66
#